data_AF-A0A532DWK8-F1
#
_entry.id   AF-A0A532DWK8-F1
#
_cell.length_a   1.000
_cell.length_b   1.000
_cell.length_c   1.000
_cell.angle_alpha   90.00
_cell.angle_beta   90.00
_cell.angle_gamma   90.00
#
_symmetry.space_group_name_H-M   'P 1'
#
loop_
_entity.id
_entity.type
_entity.pdbx_description
1 polymer ?
#
loop_
_entity_poly.entity_id
_entity_poly.type
_entity_poly.pdbx_seq_one_letter_code
_entity_poly.pdbx_strand_id
1 'polypeptide(L)'
;MALSYHIAVAEKKLKRNPLPKGARRRRKPVGASTGLAAVELQAAAPPSAVAELHQLIETDGGKVLSIYRDPYGGQWLVQAALPINLVEPTPYQRNLSDTHVRKLEAVIGKIGRFLDPIIAVRIAKPDHAAKYWTPNGNHRLSAMRTLGAKSIIAIVVPEAAAAYQILALNTEKAHNLREKALEVVRMYKELEQF
;
A
#
# COMPACT_ATOMS: atom_id res chain seq x y z
N MET A 1 23.97 -57.44 53.62
CA MET A 1 23.50 -57.75 52.26
C MET A 1 22.48 -56.69 51.85
N ALA A 2 22.91 -55.65 51.12
CA ALA A 2 22.06 -54.77 50.32
C ALA A 2 22.96 -53.91 49.42
N LEU A 3 22.66 -53.90 48.14
CA LEU A 3 23.44 -53.41 47.00
C LEU A 3 23.63 -51.88 46.99
N SER A 4 24.86 -51.45 46.68
CA SER A 4 25.16 -50.10 46.18
C SER A 4 24.70 -49.97 44.72
N TYR A 5 23.73 -49.09 44.44
CA TYR A 5 23.40 -48.66 43.08
C TYR A 5 24.11 -47.34 42.80
N HIS A 6 25.16 -47.37 41.97
CA HIS A 6 25.71 -46.17 41.32
C HIS A 6 25.05 -46.01 39.96
N ILE A 7 24.13 -45.04 39.84
CA ILE A 7 23.62 -44.60 38.54
C ILE A 7 24.55 -43.48 38.04
N ALA A 8 25.36 -43.81 37.04
CA ALA A 8 26.13 -42.83 36.29
C ALA A 8 25.17 -41.94 35.48
N VAL A 9 25.10 -40.65 35.80
CA VAL A 9 24.38 -39.66 35.00
C VAL A 9 25.31 -39.22 33.86
N ALA A 10 25.04 -39.70 32.66
CA ALA A 10 25.74 -39.25 31.46
C ALA A 10 25.32 -37.81 31.10
N GLU A 11 26.26 -36.87 31.16
CA GLU A 11 26.05 -35.50 30.68
C GLU A 11 25.82 -35.49 29.16
N LYS A 12 24.58 -35.25 28.76
CA LYS A 12 24.19 -35.12 27.35
C LYS A 12 24.60 -33.73 26.86
N LYS A 13 25.78 -33.60 26.23
CA LYS A 13 26.20 -32.37 25.53
C LYS A 13 25.15 -31.98 24.48
N LEU A 14 24.45 -30.87 24.71
CA LEU A 14 23.55 -30.22 23.75
C LEU A 14 24.35 -29.79 22.52
N LYS A 15 24.15 -30.50 21.40
CA LYS A 15 24.65 -30.08 20.08
C LYS A 15 23.92 -28.78 19.68
N ARG A 16 24.64 -27.65 19.69
CA ARG A 16 24.17 -26.39 19.13
C ARG A 16 23.98 -26.56 17.62
N ASN A 17 22.75 -26.37 17.13
CA ASN A 17 22.48 -26.29 15.69
C ASN A 17 23.26 -25.09 15.09
N PRO A 18 23.90 -25.25 13.92
CA PRO A 18 24.54 -24.14 13.25
C PRO A 18 23.50 -23.10 12.82
N LEU A 19 23.76 -21.83 13.11
CA LEU A 19 22.96 -20.70 12.65
C LEU A 19 22.91 -20.70 11.11
N PRO A 20 21.75 -20.39 10.50
CA PRO A 20 21.62 -20.37 9.04
C PRO A 20 22.59 -19.33 8.45
N LYS A 21 23.51 -19.82 7.61
CA LYS A 21 24.37 -18.99 6.77
C LYS A 21 23.49 -18.22 5.78
N GLY A 22 23.49 -16.90 5.86
CA GLY A 22 23.00 -16.06 4.75
C GLY A 22 21.99 -14.96 5.07
N ALA A 23 21.90 -14.46 6.30
CA ALA A 23 21.26 -13.15 6.48
C ALA A 23 22.17 -12.08 5.85
N ARG A 24 21.87 -11.65 4.62
CA ARG A 24 22.53 -10.49 3.99
C ARG A 24 22.46 -9.33 4.98
N ARG A 25 23.62 -8.94 5.51
CA ARG A 25 23.73 -7.85 6.48
C ARG A 25 23.13 -6.60 5.83
N ARG A 26 22.06 -6.06 6.42
CA ARG A 26 21.42 -4.83 5.95
C ARG A 26 22.50 -3.76 5.81
N ARG A 27 22.71 -3.25 4.59
CA ARG A 27 23.67 -2.15 4.35
C ARG A 27 23.24 -0.99 5.25
N LYS A 28 24.13 -0.58 6.16
CA LYS A 28 23.94 0.62 6.97
C LYS A 28 24.06 1.83 6.02
N PRO A 29 23.10 2.76 6.01
CA PRO A 29 23.25 4.02 5.29
C PRO A 29 24.53 4.73 5.76
N VAL A 30 25.27 5.33 4.83
CA VAL A 30 26.61 5.93 5.06
C VAL A 30 26.54 7.30 5.77
N GLY A 31 25.54 7.52 6.62
CA GLY A 31 25.46 8.71 7.48
C GLY A 31 24.99 10.01 6.82
N ALA A 32 24.88 10.10 5.49
CA ALA A 32 24.22 11.22 4.81
C ALA A 32 22.72 10.92 4.62
N SER A 33 21.85 11.88 4.96
CA SER A 33 20.43 11.83 4.58
C SER A 33 20.32 11.86 3.05
N THR A 34 19.46 11.03 2.48
CA THR A 34 19.22 10.94 1.03
C THR A 34 17.83 11.46 0.70
N GLY A 35 17.67 12.11 -0.46
CA GLY A 35 16.38 12.63 -0.93
C GLY A 35 16.28 14.15 -0.80
N LEU A 36 15.05 14.66 -0.94
CA LEU A 36 14.70 16.07 -0.87
C LEU A 36 14.41 16.51 0.57
N ALA A 37 14.83 17.71 0.94
CA ALA A 37 14.39 18.38 2.15
C ALA A 37 12.92 18.82 2.06
N ALA A 38 12.29 19.07 3.21
CA ALA A 38 10.87 19.43 3.28
C ALA A 38 10.51 20.65 2.42
N VAL A 39 11.36 21.69 2.42
CA VAL A 39 11.15 22.91 1.61
C VAL A 39 11.29 22.65 0.12
N GLU A 40 12.03 21.61 -0.26
CA GLU A 40 12.26 21.27 -1.66
C GLU A 40 11.05 20.53 -2.26
N LEU A 41 10.13 19.97 -1.48
CA LEU A 41 9.04 19.14 -2.02
C LEU A 41 8.10 19.93 -2.95
N GLN A 42 8.08 21.26 -2.86
CA GLN A 42 7.29 22.16 -3.70
C GLN A 42 8.12 23.24 -4.40
N ALA A 43 9.45 23.15 -4.38
CA ALA A 43 10.35 24.17 -4.93
C ALA A 43 10.47 24.15 -6.47
N ALA A 44 9.65 23.36 -7.17
CA ALA A 44 9.64 23.24 -8.63
C ALA A 44 8.21 23.30 -9.15
N ALA A 45 8.04 23.67 -10.42
CA ALA A 45 6.76 23.55 -11.09
C ALA A 45 6.46 22.08 -11.45
N PRO A 46 5.21 21.61 -11.34
CA PRO A 46 4.83 20.28 -11.76
C PRO A 46 4.95 20.12 -13.28
N PRO A 47 5.34 18.92 -13.79
CA PRO A 47 5.38 18.64 -15.22
C PRO A 47 3.97 18.60 -15.84
N SER A 48 3.87 18.66 -17.17
CA SER A 48 2.60 18.68 -17.89
C SER A 48 1.67 17.53 -17.51
N ALA A 49 2.18 16.31 -17.39
CA ALA A 49 1.39 15.14 -16.99
C ALA A 49 0.69 15.31 -15.63
N VAL A 50 1.31 16.03 -14.69
CA VAL A 50 0.72 16.32 -13.37
C VAL A 50 -0.32 17.44 -13.48
N ALA A 51 -0.08 18.44 -14.33
CA ALA A 51 -1.05 19.48 -14.62
C ALA A 51 -2.30 18.93 -15.34
N GLU A 52 -2.11 17.99 -16.28
CA GLU A 52 -3.19 17.26 -16.95
C GLU A 52 -3.97 16.40 -15.93
N LEU A 53 -3.28 15.66 -15.06
CA LEU A 53 -3.94 14.90 -13.99
C LEU A 53 -4.78 15.80 -13.08
N HIS A 54 -4.28 16.98 -12.72
CA HIS A 54 -5.07 17.96 -11.96
C HIS A 54 -6.39 18.27 -12.69
N GLN A 55 -6.31 18.69 -13.96
CA GLN A 55 -7.50 19.04 -14.74
C GLN A 55 -8.49 17.87 -14.85
N LEU A 56 -7.98 16.66 -15.03
CA LEU A 56 -8.79 15.45 -15.09
C LEU A 56 -9.49 15.15 -13.76
N ILE A 57 -8.82 15.32 -12.62
CA ILE A 57 -9.43 15.17 -11.29
C ILE A 57 -10.57 16.15 -11.09
N GLU A 58 -10.39 17.42 -11.45
CA GLU A 58 -11.43 18.44 -11.33
C GLU A 58 -12.60 18.17 -12.29
N THR A 59 -12.30 17.74 -13.53
CA THR A 59 -13.31 17.35 -14.53
C THR A 59 -14.13 16.14 -14.07
N ASP A 60 -13.50 15.21 -13.34
CA ASP A 60 -14.17 14.06 -12.77
C ASP A 60 -15.03 14.40 -11.54
N GLY A 61 -15.08 15.67 -11.12
CA GLY A 61 -15.83 16.14 -9.95
C GLY A 61 -15.06 16.02 -8.63
N GLY A 62 -13.76 15.74 -8.69
CA GLY A 62 -12.86 15.76 -7.54
C GLY A 62 -12.29 17.15 -7.25
N LYS A 63 -11.43 17.22 -6.23
CA LYS A 63 -10.71 18.44 -5.86
C LYS A 63 -9.25 18.14 -5.57
N VAL A 64 -8.33 18.83 -6.24
CA VAL A 64 -6.91 18.80 -5.88
C VAL A 64 -6.69 19.65 -4.63
N LEU A 65 -6.05 19.06 -3.62
CA LEU A 65 -5.73 19.70 -2.33
C LEU A 65 -4.26 20.14 -2.26
N SER A 66 -3.35 19.31 -2.80
CA SER A 66 -1.92 19.62 -2.83
C SER A 66 -1.23 18.87 -3.98
N ILE A 67 -0.16 19.46 -4.51
CA ILE A 67 0.78 18.83 -5.45
C ILE A 67 2.17 18.98 -4.85
N TYR A 68 2.90 17.87 -4.76
CA TYR A 68 4.20 17.82 -4.09
C TYR A 68 5.05 16.66 -4.63
N ARG A 69 6.34 16.67 -4.29
CA ARG A 69 7.27 15.58 -4.57
C ARG A 69 7.44 14.66 -3.36
N ASP A 70 7.47 13.35 -3.57
CA ASP A 70 7.89 12.37 -2.56
C ASP A 70 9.32 12.72 -2.07
N PRO A 71 9.55 12.80 -0.75
CA PRO A 71 10.86 13.17 -0.21
C PRO A 71 11.98 12.21 -0.56
N TYR A 72 11.70 10.93 -0.86
CA TYR A 72 12.77 9.97 -1.12
C TYR A 72 13.22 9.99 -2.59
N GLY A 73 12.31 9.74 -3.52
CA GLY A 73 12.57 9.61 -4.95
C GLY A 73 12.27 10.86 -5.77
N GLY A 74 11.75 11.93 -5.16
CA GLY A 74 11.39 13.18 -5.84
C GLY A 74 10.22 13.04 -6.82
N GLN A 75 9.49 11.93 -6.79
CA GLN A 75 8.39 11.64 -7.70
C GLN A 75 7.19 12.53 -7.39
N TRP A 76 6.50 13.01 -8.43
CA TRP A 76 5.35 13.89 -8.26
C TRP A 76 4.12 13.13 -7.80
N LEU A 77 3.40 13.70 -6.84
CA LEU A 77 2.18 13.16 -6.26
C LEU A 77 1.12 14.25 -6.15
N VAL A 78 -0.14 13.87 -6.27
CA VAL A 78 -1.29 14.77 -6.11
C VAL A 78 -2.14 14.29 -4.95
N GLN A 79 -2.26 15.09 -3.89
CA GLN A 79 -3.27 14.83 -2.86
C GLN A 79 -4.61 15.41 -3.31
N ALA A 80 -5.65 14.60 -3.33
CA ALA A 80 -6.97 15.00 -3.81
C ALA A 80 -8.11 14.40 -3.00
N ALA A 81 -9.26 15.07 -3.00
CA ALA A 81 -10.54 14.50 -2.63
C ALA A 81 -11.23 13.97 -3.90
N LEU A 82 -11.47 12.66 -3.97
CA LEU A 82 -12.09 12.00 -5.13
C LEU A 82 -13.57 11.64 -4.83
N PRO A 83 -14.49 11.73 -5.80
CA PRO A 83 -15.84 11.18 -5.65
C PRO A 83 -15.75 9.67 -5.38
N ILE A 84 -16.29 9.21 -4.26
CA ILE A 84 -16.05 7.83 -3.79
C ILE A 84 -16.64 6.75 -4.72
N ASN A 85 -17.64 7.14 -5.50
CA ASN A 85 -18.30 6.29 -6.50
C ASN A 85 -17.46 6.09 -7.77
N LEU A 86 -16.41 6.90 -7.98
CA LEU A 86 -15.50 6.77 -9.12
C LEU A 86 -14.22 6.01 -8.79
N VAL A 87 -14.07 5.53 -7.54
CA VAL A 87 -12.87 4.82 -7.05
C VAL A 87 -13.19 3.34 -6.85
N GLU A 88 -12.42 2.44 -7.43
CA GLU A 88 -12.57 0.99 -7.21
C GLU A 88 -11.26 0.34 -6.75
N PRO A 89 -11.31 -0.79 -6.03
CA PRO A 89 -10.11 -1.58 -5.79
C PRO A 89 -9.49 -2.03 -7.11
N THR A 90 -8.16 -2.18 -7.14
CA THR A 90 -7.52 -2.84 -8.28
C THR A 90 -7.99 -4.29 -8.37
N PRO A 91 -8.24 -4.85 -9.56
CA PRO A 91 -8.82 -6.20 -9.71
C PRO A 91 -7.97 -7.35 -9.14
N TYR A 92 -6.65 -7.13 -9.03
CA TYR A 92 -5.67 -8.09 -8.53
C TYR A 92 -5.36 -7.94 -7.03
N GLN A 93 -6.19 -7.23 -6.25
CA GLN A 93 -5.97 -7.09 -4.80
C GLN A 93 -6.34 -8.34 -3.98
N ARG A 94 -5.82 -8.35 -2.75
CA ARG A 94 -6.31 -9.23 -1.67
C ARG A 94 -7.81 -9.15 -1.48
N ASN A 95 -8.35 -10.29 -1.05
CA ASN A 95 -9.70 -10.36 -0.53
C ASN A 95 -9.87 -9.40 0.65
N LEU A 96 -11.01 -8.71 0.64
CA LEU A 96 -11.46 -7.87 1.74
C LEU A 96 -11.65 -8.72 3.01
N SER A 97 -11.49 -8.11 4.17
CA SER A 97 -11.69 -8.77 5.45
C SER A 97 -12.71 -7.97 6.25
N ASP A 98 -13.93 -8.51 6.35
CA ASP A 98 -15.07 -7.84 6.97
C ASP A 98 -14.79 -7.41 8.41
N THR A 99 -14.03 -8.22 9.14
CA THR A 99 -13.61 -7.91 10.52
C THR A 99 -12.74 -6.67 10.59
N HIS A 100 -11.81 -6.47 9.65
CA HIS A 100 -10.99 -5.25 9.59
C HIS A 100 -11.81 -4.04 9.14
N VAL A 101 -12.72 -4.22 8.16
CA VAL A 101 -13.60 -3.14 7.69
C VAL A 101 -14.49 -2.63 8.83
N ARG A 102 -15.18 -3.51 9.56
CA ARG A 102 -16.04 -3.11 10.69
C ARG A 102 -15.28 -2.39 11.79
N LYS A 103 -14.03 -2.81 12.07
CA LYS A 103 -13.17 -2.11 13.03
C LYS A 103 -12.82 -0.70 12.56
N LEU A 104 -12.47 -0.53 11.28
CA LEU A 104 -12.18 0.80 10.72
C LEU A 104 -13.42 1.69 10.73
N GLU A 105 -14.56 1.17 10.28
CA GLU A 105 -15.85 1.86 10.32
C GLU A 105 -16.16 2.38 11.74
N ALA A 106 -16.10 1.50 12.74
CA ALA A 106 -16.39 1.86 14.13
C ALA A 106 -15.45 2.93 14.67
N VAL A 107 -14.14 2.82 14.40
CA VAL A 107 -13.15 3.79 14.90
C VAL A 107 -13.30 5.12 14.17
N ILE A 108 -13.40 5.12 12.84
CA ILE A 108 -13.57 6.34 12.03
C ILE A 108 -14.87 7.06 12.43
N GLY A 109 -15.99 6.32 12.50
CA GLY A 109 -17.28 6.87 12.91
C GLY A 109 -17.26 7.44 14.33
N LYS A 110 -16.60 6.75 15.27
CA LYS A 110 -16.46 7.23 16.66
C LYS A 110 -15.63 8.51 16.79
N ILE A 111 -14.51 8.61 16.08
CA ILE A 111 -13.60 9.76 16.20
C ILE A 111 -13.92 10.90 15.23
N GLY A 112 -14.73 10.62 14.20
CA GLY A 112 -15.11 11.58 13.16
C GLY A 112 -13.95 12.02 12.26
N ARG A 113 -12.93 11.18 12.07
CA ARG A 113 -11.72 11.52 11.31
C ARG A 113 -11.27 10.40 10.38
N PHE A 114 -10.93 10.78 9.16
CA PHE A 114 -10.22 9.95 8.19
C PHE A 114 -8.83 10.54 7.97
N LEU A 115 -7.79 9.87 8.47
CA LEU A 115 -6.43 10.43 8.58
C LEU A 115 -5.41 9.77 7.65
N ASP A 116 -5.78 8.66 7.03
CA ASP A 116 -4.88 7.85 6.21
C ASP A 116 -5.42 7.76 4.78
N PRO A 117 -5.00 8.68 3.89
CA PRO A 117 -5.42 8.71 2.48
C PRO A 117 -5.16 7.39 1.77
N ILE A 118 -6.09 6.96 0.93
CA ILE A 118 -5.85 5.82 0.03
C ILE A 118 -4.80 6.20 -1.03
N ILE A 119 -4.13 5.22 -1.62
CA ILE A 119 -3.33 5.45 -2.83
C ILE A 119 -4.22 5.19 -4.03
N ALA A 120 -4.26 6.11 -4.98
CA ALA A 120 -5.05 5.99 -6.19
C ALA A 120 -4.20 6.17 -7.45
N VAL A 121 -4.62 5.55 -8.54
CA VAL A 121 -4.18 5.82 -9.90
C VAL A 121 -5.40 6.10 -10.75
N ARG A 122 -5.30 7.00 -11.72
CA ARG A 122 -6.38 7.21 -12.70
C ARG A 122 -6.26 6.18 -13.82
N ILE A 123 -7.37 5.56 -14.21
CA ILE A 123 -7.38 4.43 -15.14
C ILE A 123 -8.44 4.57 -16.23
N ALA A 124 -8.96 5.78 -16.45
CA ALA A 124 -10.11 6.06 -17.32
C ALA A 124 -10.12 5.24 -18.61
N LYS A 125 -10.90 4.16 -18.58
CA LYS A 125 -11.25 3.32 -19.71
C LYS A 125 -12.63 3.77 -20.19
N PRO A 126 -12.88 3.91 -21.50
CA PRO A 126 -14.16 4.39 -22.03
C PRO A 126 -15.39 3.66 -21.49
N ASP A 127 -15.26 2.35 -21.23
CA ASP A 127 -16.37 1.47 -20.83
C ASP A 127 -16.38 1.14 -19.32
N HIS A 128 -15.68 1.90 -18.49
CA HIS A 128 -15.65 1.68 -17.03
C HIS A 128 -16.17 2.92 -16.29
N ALA A 129 -17.20 2.73 -15.48
CA ALA A 129 -17.75 3.81 -14.65
C ALA A 129 -16.72 4.34 -13.65
N ALA A 130 -15.88 3.47 -13.10
CA ALA A 130 -14.77 3.85 -12.25
C ALA A 130 -13.66 4.51 -13.06
N LYS A 131 -13.21 5.67 -12.58
CA LYS A 131 -12.11 6.44 -13.19
C LYS A 131 -10.80 6.27 -12.45
N TYR A 132 -10.86 5.75 -11.21
CA TYR A 132 -9.72 5.57 -10.34
C TYR A 132 -9.66 4.15 -9.81
N TRP A 133 -8.46 3.60 -9.74
CA TRP A 133 -8.19 2.40 -8.97
C TRP A 133 -7.37 2.72 -7.73
N THR A 134 -7.69 2.04 -6.63
CA THR A 134 -6.92 2.13 -5.38
C THR A 134 -6.04 0.91 -5.17
N PRO A 135 -4.76 0.90 -5.58
CA PRO A 135 -3.84 -0.21 -5.29
C PRO A 135 -3.53 -0.38 -3.80
N ASN A 136 -3.77 0.63 -2.95
CA ASN A 136 -3.66 0.50 -1.50
C ASN A 136 -4.75 1.31 -0.79
N GLY A 137 -5.54 0.64 0.04
CA GLY A 137 -6.59 1.30 0.83
C GLY A 137 -7.97 0.68 0.70
N ASN A 138 -8.13 -0.52 0.14
CA ASN A 138 -9.45 -1.13 -0.07
C ASN A 138 -10.28 -1.25 1.23
N HIS A 139 -9.70 -1.68 2.35
CA HIS A 139 -10.43 -1.70 3.63
C HIS A 139 -10.92 -0.31 4.07
N ARG A 140 -10.13 0.73 3.80
CA ARG A 140 -10.46 2.12 4.10
C ARG A 140 -11.56 2.65 3.17
N LEU A 141 -11.47 2.35 1.87
CA LEU A 141 -12.51 2.64 0.89
C LEU A 141 -13.85 2.00 1.28
N SER A 142 -13.84 0.71 1.60
CA SER A 142 -15.04 -0.03 2.01
C SER A 142 -15.64 0.53 3.30
N ALA A 143 -14.82 0.82 4.32
CA ALA A 143 -15.31 1.43 5.57
C ALA A 143 -15.96 2.81 5.32
N MET A 144 -15.33 3.66 4.50
CA MET A 144 -15.86 4.98 4.16
C MET A 144 -17.17 4.90 3.35
N ARG A 145 -17.32 3.89 2.48
CA ARG A 145 -18.57 3.62 1.77
C ARG A 145 -19.68 3.22 2.73
N THR A 146 -19.41 2.31 3.67
CA THR A 146 -20.39 1.92 4.69
C THR A 146 -20.82 3.10 5.56
N LEU A 147 -19.89 3.99 5.89
CA LEU A 147 -20.18 5.25 6.60
C LEU A 147 -20.94 6.30 5.76
N GLY A 148 -21.19 6.04 4.47
CA GLY A 148 -21.92 6.96 3.60
C GLY A 148 -21.13 8.20 3.16
N ALA A 149 -19.79 8.13 3.15
CA ALA A 149 -18.97 9.24 2.70
C ALA A 149 -19.23 9.57 1.22
N LYS A 150 -19.24 10.85 0.86
CA LYS A 150 -19.40 11.30 -0.54
C LYS A 150 -18.08 11.33 -1.31
N SER A 151 -16.99 11.61 -0.61
CA SER A 151 -15.64 11.72 -1.14
C SER A 151 -14.64 10.97 -0.29
N ILE A 152 -13.49 10.64 -0.86
CA ILE A 152 -12.37 10.00 -0.17
C ILE A 152 -11.07 10.74 -0.46
N ILE A 153 -10.25 10.94 0.58
CA ILE A 153 -8.93 11.56 0.40
C ILE A 153 -7.97 10.51 -0.15
N ALA A 154 -7.28 10.86 -1.22
CA ALA A 154 -6.31 10.00 -1.90
C ALA A 154 -4.99 10.74 -2.15
N ILE A 155 -3.90 9.98 -2.17
CA ILE A 155 -2.66 10.36 -2.83
C ILE A 155 -2.70 9.69 -4.22
N VAL A 156 -2.86 10.51 -5.24
CA VAL A 156 -2.97 10.10 -6.64
C VAL A 156 -1.59 10.10 -7.27
N VAL A 157 -1.21 8.95 -7.80
CA VAL A 157 0.05 8.74 -8.54
C VAL A 157 -0.21 9.01 -10.03
N PRO A 158 0.56 9.89 -10.69
CA PRO A 158 0.40 10.19 -12.11
C PRO A 158 0.55 8.98 -13.04
N GLU A 159 1.47 8.07 -12.70
CA GLU A 159 1.81 6.92 -13.52
C GLU A 159 0.88 5.74 -13.22
N ALA A 160 -0.08 5.46 -14.10
CA ALA A 160 -0.99 4.31 -13.94
C ALA A 160 -0.24 2.97 -13.80
N ALA A 161 0.90 2.82 -14.47
CA ALA A 161 1.76 1.64 -14.38
C ALA A 161 2.34 1.39 -12.97
N ALA A 162 2.40 2.41 -12.11
CA ALA A 162 2.88 2.28 -10.73
C ALA A 162 1.92 1.46 -9.85
N ALA A 163 0.66 1.26 -10.26
CA ALA A 163 -0.34 0.51 -9.49
C ALA A 163 0.17 -0.87 -9.03
N TYR A 164 0.90 -1.59 -9.89
CA TYR A 164 1.49 -2.89 -9.55
C TYR A 164 2.64 -2.78 -8.56
N GLN A 165 3.48 -1.75 -8.69
CA GLN A 165 4.63 -1.53 -7.81
C GLN A 165 4.17 -1.13 -6.40
N ILE A 166 3.07 -0.38 -6.31
CA ILE A 166 2.50 0.09 -5.04
C ILE A 166 2.02 -1.09 -4.18
N LEU A 167 1.54 -2.18 -4.78
CA LEU A 167 1.19 -3.37 -4.01
C LEU A 167 2.38 -3.96 -3.25
N ALA A 168 3.57 -3.91 -3.84
CA ALA A 168 4.79 -4.40 -3.20
C ALA A 168 5.19 -3.58 -1.97
N LEU A 169 4.70 -2.34 -1.83
CA LEU A 169 4.99 -1.47 -0.67
C LEU A 169 4.26 -1.93 0.60
N ASN A 170 3.21 -2.77 0.49
CA ASN A 170 2.47 -3.33 1.63
C ASN A 170 3.26 -4.45 2.34
N THR A 171 4.38 -4.08 2.98
CA THR A 171 5.34 -5.01 3.59
C THR A 171 4.98 -5.45 5.02
N GLU A 172 4.13 -4.69 5.73
CA GLU A 172 3.73 -4.97 7.12
C GLU A 172 2.86 -6.23 7.28
N LYS A 173 2.16 -6.61 6.22
CA LYS A 173 1.39 -7.85 6.16
C LYS A 173 1.72 -8.53 4.86
N ALA A 174 2.96 -8.96 4.69
CA ALA A 174 3.40 -9.62 3.48
C ALA A 174 2.44 -10.77 3.15
N HIS A 175 1.90 -10.75 1.93
CA HIS A 175 1.22 -11.91 1.37
C HIS A 175 2.06 -13.16 1.58
N ASN A 176 1.44 -14.24 2.04
CA ASN A 176 2.06 -15.54 1.93
C ASN A 176 2.28 -15.86 0.43
N LEU A 177 3.21 -16.78 0.13
CA LEU A 177 3.59 -17.09 -1.25
C LEU A 177 2.39 -17.45 -2.14
N ARG A 178 1.37 -18.09 -1.56
CA ARG A 178 0.13 -18.48 -2.24
C ARG A 178 -0.67 -17.26 -2.71
N GLU A 179 -0.82 -16.25 -1.86
CA GLU A 179 -1.52 -15.02 -2.24
C GLU A 179 -0.75 -14.24 -3.32
N LYS A 180 0.59 -14.13 -3.22
CA LYS A 180 1.41 -13.51 -4.28
C LYS A 180 1.26 -14.23 -5.62
N ALA A 181 1.27 -15.57 -5.61
CA ALA A 181 1.08 -16.35 -6.83
C ALA A 181 -0.30 -16.14 -7.44
N LEU A 182 -1.35 -16.06 -6.62
CA LEU A 182 -2.71 -15.77 -7.09
C LEU A 182 -2.86 -14.36 -7.67
N GLU A 183 -2.20 -13.35 -7.07
CA GLU A 183 -2.17 -12.00 -7.64
C GLU A 183 -1.50 -12.00 -9.01
N VAL A 184 -0.32 -12.62 -9.15
CA VAL A 184 0.40 -12.70 -10.44
C VAL A 184 -0.45 -13.41 -11.50
N VAL A 185 -1.17 -14.47 -11.15
CA VAL A 185 -2.07 -15.17 -12.09
C VAL A 185 -3.24 -14.28 -12.51
N ARG A 186 -3.84 -13.50 -11.59
CA ARG A 186 -4.90 -12.55 -11.93
C ARG A 186 -4.38 -11.42 -12.82
N MET A 187 -3.20 -10.89 -12.52
CA MET A 187 -2.55 -9.86 -13.34
C MET A 187 -2.30 -10.35 -14.76
N TYR A 188 -1.75 -11.56 -14.91
CA TYR A 188 -1.51 -12.15 -16.24
C TYR A 188 -2.80 -12.27 -17.06
N LYS A 189 -3.90 -12.72 -16.44
CA LYS A 189 -5.20 -12.84 -17.09
C LYS A 189 -5.81 -11.50 -17.52
N GLU A 190 -5.57 -10.43 -16.76
CA GLU A 190 -6.02 -9.09 -17.18
C GLU A 190 -5.20 -8.54 -18.33
N LEU A 191 -3.89 -8.81 -18.37
CA LEU A 191 -3.02 -8.39 -19.46
C LEU A 191 -3.35 -9.08 -20.79
N GLU A 192 -3.85 -10.33 -20.75
CA GLU A 192 -4.38 -11.02 -21.95
C GLU A 192 -5.71 -10.46 -22.48
N GLN A 193 -6.40 -9.62 -21.70
CA GLN A 193 -7.68 -9.00 -22.10
C GLN A 193 -7.52 -7.56 -22.65
N PHE A 194 -6.28 -7.06 -22.75
CA PHE A 194 -5.91 -5.87 -23.52
C PHE A 194 -5.44 -6.27 -24.91
#